data_AF-A0A953U371-F1
#
_entry.id   AF-A0A953U371-F1
#
_cell.length_a   1.000
_cell.length_b   1.000
_cell.length_c   1.000
_cell.angle_alpha   90.00
_cell.angle_beta   90.00
_cell.angle_gamma   90.00
#
_symmetry.space_group_name_H-M   'P 1'
#
loop_
_entity.id
_entity.type
_entity.pdbx_description
1 polymer ?
#
loop_
_entity_poly.entity_id
_entity_poly.type
_entity_poly.pdbx_seq_one_letter_code
_entity_poly.pdbx_strand_id
1 'polypeptide(L)'
;MIDSVSLTGLPEIQPQIQKDSPERVRNAATQFEGLLIGEMLKTARESSDGGWMGSGDDAGSDSAMGLAEQYFAQAMSAGGGLGIARMISAGLQKES
;
A
#
# COMPACT_ATOMS: atom_id res chain seq x y z
N MET A 1 5.32 -44.80 -40.17
CA MET A 1 6.14 -44.64 -38.96
C MET A 1 6.01 -43.19 -38.56
N ILE A 2 5.23 -42.90 -37.53
CA ILE A 2 5.12 -41.56 -36.92
C ILE A 2 5.71 -41.72 -35.53
N ASP A 3 6.89 -41.15 -35.34
CA ASP A 3 7.59 -41.17 -34.06
C ASP A 3 6.77 -40.43 -33.01
N SER A 4 6.46 -41.15 -31.93
CA SER A 4 5.83 -40.63 -30.74
C SER A 4 6.70 -39.54 -30.12
N VAL A 5 6.28 -38.28 -30.27
CA VAL A 5 6.88 -37.15 -29.57
C VAL A 5 6.63 -37.35 -28.08
N SER A 6 7.69 -37.75 -27.36
CA SER A 6 7.70 -37.87 -25.92
C SER A 6 7.56 -36.48 -25.30
N LEU A 7 6.41 -36.21 -24.68
CA LEU A 7 6.12 -35.02 -23.86
C LEU A 7 6.78 -35.11 -22.46
N THR A 8 8.01 -35.60 -22.39
CA THR A 8 8.78 -35.67 -21.14
C THR A 8 9.69 -34.47 -21.05
N GLY A 9 9.19 -33.33 -20.56
CA GLY A 9 10.06 -32.17 -20.36
C GLY A 9 9.40 -30.81 -20.17
N LEU A 10 8.09 -30.71 -19.96
CA LEU A 10 7.53 -29.43 -19.52
C LEU A 10 7.94 -29.23 -18.06
N PRO A 11 8.66 -28.14 -17.71
CA PRO A 11 8.85 -27.79 -16.32
C PRO A 11 7.47 -27.61 -15.73
N GLU A 12 7.12 -28.44 -14.75
CA GLU A 12 5.92 -28.29 -13.97
C GLU A 12 6.04 -26.94 -13.27
N ILE A 13 5.39 -25.90 -13.82
CA ILE A 13 5.25 -24.62 -13.13
C ILE A 13 4.26 -24.87 -12.02
N GLN A 14 4.76 -25.48 -10.94
CA GLN A 14 4.05 -25.56 -9.68
C GLN A 14 3.85 -24.11 -9.25
N PRO A 15 2.61 -23.60 -9.20
CA PRO A 15 2.36 -22.29 -8.63
C PRO A 15 2.87 -22.37 -7.19
N GLN A 16 4.00 -21.73 -6.93
CA GLN A 16 4.50 -21.55 -5.58
C GLN A 16 3.47 -20.64 -4.92
N ILE A 17 2.43 -21.23 -4.31
CA ILE A 17 1.53 -20.51 -3.43
C ILE A 17 2.38 -20.14 -2.22
N GLN A 18 3.09 -19.02 -2.35
CA GLN A 18 3.84 -18.42 -1.26
C GLN A 18 2.81 -18.08 -0.19
N LYS A 19 2.70 -18.96 0.81
CA LYS A 19 1.88 -18.77 1.99
C LYS A 19 2.11 -17.34 2.49
N ASP A 20 1.04 -16.58 2.72
CA ASP A 20 1.14 -15.23 3.26
C ASP A 20 1.81 -15.30 4.63
N SER A 21 3.09 -14.95 4.66
CA SER A 21 3.82 -14.92 5.93
C SER A 21 3.29 -13.75 6.78
N PRO A 22 3.31 -13.86 8.12
CA PRO A 22 2.89 -12.78 9.00
C PRO A 22 3.61 -11.45 8.70
N GLU A 23 4.86 -11.53 8.24
CA GLU A 23 5.65 -10.37 7.81
C GLU A 23 5.10 -9.72 6.52
N ARG A 24 4.73 -10.53 5.51
CA ARG A 24 4.13 -10.03 4.27
C ARG A 24 2.77 -9.36 4.52
N VAL A 25 1.96 -9.95 5.39
CA VAL A 25 0.67 -9.38 5.82
C VAL A 25 0.88 -8.04 6.51
N ARG A 26 1.79 -7.98 7.50
CA ARG A 26 2.11 -6.73 8.20
C ARG A 26 2.61 -5.66 7.25
N ASN A 27 3.49 -6.03 6.32
CA ASN A 27 4.05 -5.09 5.35
C ASN A 27 2.96 -4.53 4.42
N ALA A 28 2.09 -5.38 3.88
CA ALA A 28 0.97 -4.95 3.05
C ALA A 28 -0.02 -4.07 3.83
N ALA A 29 -0.33 -4.42 5.08
CA ALA A 29 -1.23 -3.64 5.93
C ALA A 29 -0.64 -2.25 6.28
N THR A 30 0.68 -2.15 6.42
CA THR A 30 1.39 -0.88 6.58
C THR A 30 1.29 -0.05 5.30
N GLN A 31 1.57 -0.64 4.13
CA GLN A 31 1.42 0.07 2.85
C GLN A 31 -0.01 0.60 2.64
N PHE A 32 -1.02 -0.21 2.98
CA PHE A 32 -2.43 0.20 2.92
C PHE A 32 -2.74 1.40 3.83
N GLU A 33 -2.26 1.39 5.06
CA GLU A 33 -2.45 2.51 6.00
C GLU A 33 -1.82 3.79 5.47
N GLY A 34 -0.66 3.72 4.82
CA GLY A 34 -0.06 4.87 4.13
C GLY A 34 -0.96 5.46 3.04
N LEU A 35 -1.56 4.61 2.20
CA LEU A 35 -2.50 5.05 1.16
C LEU A 35 -3.76 5.67 1.75
N LEU A 36 -4.32 5.08 2.81
CA LEU A 36 -5.50 5.58 3.51
C LEU A 36 -5.26 6.97 4.12
N ILE A 37 -4.13 7.14 4.79
CA ILE A 37 -3.72 8.43 5.35
C ILE A 37 -3.58 9.47 4.24
N GLY A 38 -2.97 9.11 3.10
CA GLY A 38 -2.86 10.01 1.95
C GLY A 38 -4.23 10.48 1.45
N GLU A 39 -5.20 9.57 1.34
CA GLU A 39 -6.56 9.94 0.91
C GLU A 39 -7.29 10.82 1.96
N MET A 40 -7.09 10.56 3.25
CA MET A 40 -7.63 11.41 4.32
C MET A 40 -7.06 12.84 4.28
N LEU A 41 -5.75 12.98 4.05
CA LEU A 41 -5.12 14.29 3.94
C LEU A 41 -5.59 15.05 2.69
N LYS A 42 -5.70 14.36 1.55
CA LYS A 42 -6.26 14.91 0.32
C LYS A 42 -7.70 15.39 0.52
N THR A 43 -8.57 14.55 1.08
CA THR A 43 -9.98 14.91 1.35
C THR A 43 -10.10 16.06 2.35
N ALA A 44 -9.24 16.13 3.36
CA ALA A 44 -9.18 17.26 4.29
C ALA A 44 -8.81 18.58 3.58
N ARG A 45 -7.89 18.52 2.60
CA ARG A 45 -7.55 19.64 1.71
C ARG A 45 -8.74 20.09 0.87
N GLU A 46 -9.46 19.13 0.27
CA GLU A 46 -10.58 19.40 -0.63
C GLU A 46 -11.83 19.89 0.12
N SER A 47 -12.01 19.43 1.37
CA SER A 47 -13.14 19.80 2.22
C SER A 47 -12.95 21.13 2.95
N SER A 48 -11.73 21.67 2.98
CA SER A 48 -11.45 22.98 3.57
C SER A 48 -11.63 24.06 2.50
N ASP A 49 -12.73 24.80 2.55
CA ASP A 49 -12.94 26.03 1.77
C ASP A 49 -11.78 27.01 2.07
N GLY A 50 -10.75 27.00 1.22
CA GLY A 50 -9.55 27.84 1.36
C GLY A 50 -8.20 27.12 1.44
N GLY A 51 -8.16 25.78 1.43
CA GLY A 51 -6.92 24.99 1.44
C GLY A 51 -6.14 25.10 2.76
N TRP A 52 -5.59 23.97 3.23
CA TRP A 52 -4.94 23.83 4.56
C TRP A 52 -3.81 24.83 4.90
N MET A 53 -3.33 25.67 3.99
CA MET A 53 -2.32 26.72 4.32
C MET A 53 -2.58 28.08 3.69
N GLY A 54 -3.84 28.39 3.34
CA GLY A 54 -4.22 29.69 2.80
C GLY A 54 -3.79 29.91 1.34
N SER A 55 -4.52 30.79 0.67
CA SER A 55 -4.33 31.19 -0.72
C SER A 55 -2.89 31.57 -1.05
N GLY A 56 -2.16 30.68 -1.72
CA GLY A 56 -0.82 30.91 -2.26
C GLY A 56 -0.68 30.17 -3.58
N ASP A 57 -1.31 30.75 -4.60
CA ASP A 57 -1.56 30.21 -5.95
C ASP A 57 -0.27 30.14 -6.80
N ASP A 58 0.72 29.35 -6.36
CA ASP A 58 1.90 29.01 -7.15
C ASP A 58 1.90 27.51 -7.45
N ALA A 59 1.75 27.13 -8.71
CA ALA A 59 1.68 25.73 -9.16
C ALA A 59 2.88 24.85 -8.75
N GLY A 60 4.03 25.46 -8.41
CA GLY A 60 5.17 24.77 -7.83
C GLY A 60 4.98 24.38 -6.35
N SER A 61 4.18 25.13 -5.60
CA SER A 61 3.82 24.88 -4.20
C SER A 61 2.96 23.63 -4.06
N ASP A 62 2.00 23.41 -4.96
CA ASP A 62 1.13 22.22 -4.95
C ASP A 62 1.89 20.92 -5.19
N SER A 63 2.85 20.91 -6.12
CA SER A 63 3.67 19.73 -6.40
C SER A 63 4.60 19.39 -5.23
N ALA A 64 5.19 20.41 -4.59
CA ALA A 64 6.02 20.23 -3.40
C ALA A 64 5.20 19.75 -2.20
N MET A 65 4.00 20.29 -2.01
CA MET A 65 3.04 19.86 -0.98
C MET A 65 2.60 18.41 -1.17
N GLY A 66 2.24 17.99 -2.39
CA GLY A 66 1.83 16.61 -2.64
C GLY A 66 2.94 15.59 -2.37
N LEU A 67 4.20 15.94 -2.65
CA LEU A 67 5.37 15.13 -2.33
C LEU A 67 5.63 15.07 -0.82
N ALA A 68 5.53 16.21 -0.13
CA ALA A 68 5.63 16.27 1.33
C ALA A 68 4.54 15.44 2.02
N GLU A 69 3.32 15.46 1.47
CA GLU A 69 2.18 14.70 1.95
C GLU A 69 2.39 13.19 1.79
N GLN A 70 2.90 12.74 0.64
CA GLN A 70 3.27 11.34 0.44
C GLN A 70 4.33 10.88 1.45
N TYR A 71 5.41 11.66 1.63
CA TYR A 71 6.44 11.33 2.62
C TYR A 71 5.91 11.35 4.05
N PHE A 72 5.03 12.29 4.38
CA PHE A 72 4.42 12.38 5.70
C PHE A 72 3.48 11.20 5.97
N ALA A 73 2.65 10.82 5.01
CA ALA A 73 1.78 9.65 5.10
C ALA A 73 2.58 8.35 5.27
N GLN A 74 3.66 8.20 4.51
CA GLN A 74 4.55 7.05 4.61
C GLN A 74 5.30 7.00 5.95
N ALA A 75 5.78 8.15 6.44
CA ALA A 75 6.45 8.26 7.74
C ALA A 75 5.49 7.97 8.91
N MET A 76 4.26 8.49 8.87
CA MET A 76 3.24 8.16 9.87
C MET A 76 2.92 6.68 9.86
N SER A 77 2.64 6.08 8.70
CA SER A 77 2.31 4.66 8.63
C SER A 77 3.46 3.75 9.06
N ALA A 78 4.71 4.09 8.72
CA ALA A 78 5.89 3.35 9.20
C ALA A 78 6.02 3.39 10.74
N GLY A 79 5.60 4.49 11.37
CA GLY A 79 5.49 4.64 12.83
C GLY A 79 4.25 3.99 13.46
N GLY A 80 3.34 3.43 12.66
CA GLY A 80 2.08 2.84 13.10
C GLY A 80 0.89 3.80 13.13
N GLY A 81 1.02 4.99 12.54
CA GLY A 81 -0.02 5.94 12.15
C GLY A 81 -1.30 5.90 12.99
N LEU A 82 -2.32 5.24 12.45
CA LEU A 82 -3.66 5.09 13.05
C LEU A 82 -3.83 3.73 13.75
N GLY A 83 -2.87 2.82 13.62
CA GLY A 83 -2.91 1.46 14.17
C GLY A 83 -3.65 0.45 13.30
N ILE A 84 -4.07 0.83 12.08
CA ILE A 84 -4.85 -0.02 11.16
C ILE A 84 -4.02 -1.24 10.74
N ALA A 85 -2.73 -1.05 10.48
CA ALA A 85 -1.83 -2.14 10.10
C ALA A 85 -1.74 -3.24 11.17
N ARG A 86 -1.73 -2.84 12.45
CA ARG A 86 -1.74 -3.77 13.60
C ARG A 86 -3.08 -4.48 13.70
N MET A 87 -4.20 -3.78 13.52
CA MET A 87 -5.55 -4.36 13.56
C MET A 87 -5.74 -5.44 12.49
N ILE A 88 -5.37 -5.13 11.24
CA ILE A 88 -5.45 -6.07 10.12
C ILE A 88 -4.59 -7.30 10.39
N SER A 89 -3.34 -7.10 10.81
CA SER A 89 -2.41 -8.20 11.10
C SER A 89 -2.94 -9.10 12.23
N ALA A 90 -3.51 -8.52 13.28
CA ALA A 90 -4.07 -9.26 14.41
C ALA A 90 -5.35 -10.03 14.01
N GLY A 91 -6.20 -9.45 13.15
CA GLY A 91 -7.40 -10.12 12.63
C GLY A 91 -7.07 -11.33 11.78
N LEU A 92 -6.13 -11.20 10.84
CA LEU A 92 -5.75 -12.28 9.93
C LEU A 92 -5.00 -13.42 10.64
N GLN A 93 -4.22 -13.13 11.68
CA GLN A 93 -3.59 -14.15 12.51
C GLN A 93 -4.60 -14.95 13.34
N LYS A 94 -5.76 -14.37 13.68
CA LYS A 94 -6.81 -15.04 14.44
C LYS A 94 -7.63 -16.03 13.58
N GLU A 95 -7.66 -15.82 12.27
CA GLU A 95 -8.41 -16.68 11.31
C GLU A 95 -7.54 -17.76 10.63
N SER A 96 -6.23 -17.81 10.93
CA SER A 96 -5.26 -18.76 10.37
C SER A 96 -5.07 -20.03 11.21
#